data_AF-A0AA44CBV3-F1
#
_entry.id   AF-A0AA44CBV3-F1
#
_cell.length_a   1.000
_cell.length_b   1.000
_cell.length_c   1.000
_cell.angle_alpha   90.00
_cell.angle_beta   90.00
_cell.angle_gamma   90.00
#
_symmetry.space_group_name_H-M   'P 1'
#
loop_
_entity.id
_entity.type
_entity.pdbx_description
1 polymer ?
#
loop_
_entity_poly.entity_id
_entity_poly.type
_entity_poly.pdbx_seq_one_letter_code
_entity_poly.pdbx_strand_id
1 'polypeptide(L)'
;MFWQLTLREISVILAGEQERQMRERNERMSLAWHIAKLDRVRKMPALKDMLTVKKTRVKQTPEEIEAVTRSWLSSRATRKRKTA
;
A
#
# COMPACT_ATOMS: atom_id res chain seq x y z
N MET A 1 -29.96 -8.78 -17.94
CA MET A 1 -30.50 -10.14 -17.70
C MET A 1 -29.65 -11.12 -18.52
N PHE A 2 -29.33 -12.34 -18.04
CA PHE A 2 -28.47 -13.31 -18.75
C PHE A 2 -28.86 -13.54 -20.22
N TRP A 3 -30.15 -13.48 -20.52
CA TRP A 3 -30.74 -13.64 -21.85
C TRP A 3 -30.47 -12.51 -22.86
N GLN A 4 -29.82 -11.43 -22.43
CA GLN A 4 -29.49 -10.28 -23.29
C GLN A 4 -28.02 -10.30 -23.76
N LEU A 5 -27.22 -11.25 -23.28
CA LEU A 5 -25.80 -11.34 -23.60
C LEU A 5 -25.57 -12.23 -24.82
N THR A 6 -24.67 -11.79 -25.68
CA THR A 6 -24.12 -12.61 -26.77
C THR A 6 -23.15 -13.64 -26.23
N LEU A 7 -22.94 -14.73 -26.98
CA LEU A 7 -21.94 -15.76 -26.64
C LEU A 7 -20.54 -15.17 -26.42
N ARG A 8 -20.18 -14.11 -27.17
CA ARG A 8 -18.90 -13.42 -27.01
C ARG A 8 -18.81 -12.72 -25.66
N GLU A 9 -19.85 -12.00 -25.25
CA GLU A 9 -19.86 -11.32 -23.94
C GLU A 9 -19.82 -12.32 -22.78
N ILE A 10 -20.56 -13.42 -22.90
CA ILE A 10 -20.51 -14.52 -21.91
C ILE A 10 -19.09 -15.07 -21.80
N SER A 11 -18.39 -15.29 -22.92
CA SER A 11 -17.02 -15.81 -22.91
C SER A 11 -16.03 -14.85 -22.22
N VAL A 12 -16.19 -13.54 -22.43
CA VAL A 12 -15.35 -12.52 -21.79
C VAL A 12 -15.60 -12.47 -20.28
N ILE A 13 -16.86 -12.56 -19.86
CA ILE A 13 -17.23 -12.57 -18.44
C ILE A 13 -16.65 -13.82 -17.75
N LEU A 14 -16.82 -15.00 -18.35
CA LEU A 14 -16.30 -16.25 -17.80
C LEU A 14 -14.77 -16.25 -17.71
N ALA A 15 -14.09 -15.76 -18.74
CA ALA A 15 -12.63 -15.61 -18.73
C ALA A 15 -12.18 -14.64 -17.64
N GLY A 16 -12.89 -13.52 -17.47
CA GLY A 16 -12.62 -12.55 -16.40
C GLY A 16 -12.79 -13.14 -15.00
N GLU A 17 -13.87 -13.91 -14.77
CA GLU A 17 -14.08 -14.60 -13.49
C GLU A 17 -13.04 -15.69 -13.24
N GLN A 18 -12.65 -16.45 -14.26
CA GLN A 18 -11.57 -17.44 -14.13
C GLN A 18 -10.25 -16.77 -13.75
N GLU A 19 -9.87 -15.70 -14.43
CA GLU A 19 -8.65 -14.93 -14.15
C GLU A 19 -8.68 -14.35 -12.72
N ARG A 20 -9.83 -13.84 -12.28
CA ARG A 20 -10.04 -13.36 -10.91
C ARG A 20 -9.83 -14.47 -9.89
N GLN A 21 -10.45 -15.63 -10.10
CA GLN A 21 -10.29 -16.78 -9.21
C GLN A 21 -8.84 -17.28 -9.16
N MET A 22 -8.16 -17.34 -10.31
CA MET A 22 -6.75 -17.73 -10.36
C MET A 22 -5.87 -16.75 -9.60
N ARG A 23 -6.10 -15.45 -9.74
CA ARG A 23 -5.39 -14.41 -8.99
C ARG A 23 -5.59 -14.55 -7.49
N GLU A 24 -6.84 -14.64 -7.03
CA GLU A 24 -7.17 -14.82 -5.62
C GLU A 24 -6.51 -16.09 -5.04
N ARG A 25 -6.53 -17.19 -5.80
CA ARG A 25 -5.87 -18.44 -5.40
C ARG A 25 -4.35 -18.26 -5.29
N ASN A 26 -3.73 -17.63 -6.28
CA ASN A 26 -2.29 -17.42 -6.31
C ASN A 26 -1.83 -16.48 -5.17
N GLU A 27 -2.60 -15.43 -4.87
CA GLU A 27 -2.37 -14.55 -3.73
C GLU A 27 -2.42 -15.31 -2.40
N ARG A 28 -3.46 -16.14 -2.19
CA ARG A 28 -3.59 -16.98 -0.99
C ARG A 28 -2.45 -17.99 -0.87
N MET A 29 -2.08 -18.65 -1.96
CA MET A 29 -0.96 -19.61 -1.98
C MET A 29 0.38 -18.93 -1.69
N SER A 30 0.61 -17.75 -2.26
CA SER A 30 1.80 -16.94 -1.97
C SER A 30 1.85 -16.59 -0.49
N LEU A 31 0.75 -16.10 0.09
CA LEU A 31 0.66 -15.78 1.52
C LEU A 31 0.96 -17.01 2.39
N ALA A 32 0.32 -18.14 2.12
CA ALA A 32 0.54 -19.38 2.87
C ALA A 32 2.01 -19.84 2.80
N TRP A 33 2.62 -19.75 1.61
CA TRP A 33 4.04 -20.06 1.43
C TRP A 33 4.94 -19.13 2.25
N HIS A 34 4.68 -17.83 2.25
CA HIS A 34 5.45 -16.88 3.04
C HIS A 34 5.31 -17.12 4.54
N ILE A 35 4.11 -17.46 5.05
CA ILE A 35 3.90 -17.84 6.45
C ILE A 35 4.75 -19.07 6.80
N ALA A 36 4.62 -20.14 6.02
CA ALA A 36 5.36 -21.38 6.25
C ALA A 36 6.88 -21.19 6.17
N LYS A 37 7.34 -20.28 5.31
CA LYS A 37 8.76 -19.95 5.19
C LYS A 37 9.27 -19.13 6.38
N LEU A 38 8.48 -18.18 6.88
CA LEU A 38 8.83 -17.33 8.03
C LEU A 38 8.97 -18.13 9.32
N ASP A 39 8.13 -19.14 9.52
CA ASP A 39 8.20 -20.06 10.67
C ASP A 39 9.59 -20.74 10.77
N ARG A 40 10.24 -20.99 9.63
CA ARG A 40 11.55 -21.63 9.56
C ARG A 40 12.73 -20.68 9.79
N VAL A 41 12.49 -19.38 9.97
CA VAL A 41 13.57 -18.39 10.09
C VAL A 41 14.00 -18.27 11.55
N ARG A 42 15.30 -18.46 11.81
CA ARG A 42 15.88 -18.37 13.17
C ARG A 42 15.74 -16.98 13.82
N LYS A 43 15.76 -15.91 13.03
CA LYS A 43 15.60 -14.51 13.48
C LYS A 43 14.69 -13.76 12.54
N MET A 44 13.59 -13.22 13.07
CA MET A 44 12.62 -12.48 12.27
C MET A 44 13.27 -11.24 11.63
N PRO A 45 13.17 -11.06 10.31
CA PRO A 45 13.64 -9.84 9.66
C PRO A 45 12.80 -8.64 10.11
N ALA A 46 13.38 -7.45 10.06
CA ALA A 46 12.65 -6.24 10.42
C ALA A 46 11.52 -5.98 9.40
N LEU A 47 10.34 -5.62 9.89
CA LEU A 47 9.15 -5.44 9.05
C LEU A 47 9.37 -4.45 7.89
N LYS A 48 10.12 -3.37 8.14
CA LYS A 48 10.46 -2.35 7.14
C LYS A 48 11.18 -2.90 5.91
N ASP A 49 11.90 -4.03 6.06
CA ASP A 49 12.68 -4.66 4.99
C ASP A 49 11.83 -5.66 4.21
N MET A 50 10.67 -6.06 4.75
CA MET A 50 9.70 -6.95 4.11
C MET A 50 8.59 -6.19 3.37
N LEU A 51 8.34 -4.94 3.75
CA LEU A 51 7.31 -4.12 3.13
C LEU A 51 7.86 -3.42 1.89
N THR A 52 7.18 -3.59 0.75
CA THR A 52 7.45 -2.81 -0.46
C THR A 52 6.89 -1.39 -0.30
N VAL A 53 7.52 -0.57 0.55
CA VAL A 53 7.11 0.82 0.72
C VAL A 53 7.75 1.64 -0.39
N LYS A 54 6.96 2.00 -1.40
CA LYS A 54 7.37 3.01 -2.37
C LYS A 54 7.44 4.35 -1.63
N LYS A 55 8.63 4.78 -1.24
CA LYS A 55 8.84 6.15 -0.72
C LYS A 55 8.59 7.11 -1.88
N THR A 56 7.36 7.60 -2.01
CA THR A 56 7.04 8.69 -2.90
C THR A 56 7.74 9.93 -2.37
N ARG A 57 8.91 10.27 -2.92
CA ARG A 57 9.50 11.60 -2.71
C ARG A 57 8.60 12.58 -3.46
N VAL A 58 7.64 13.15 -2.75
CA VAL A 58 6.87 14.29 -3.25
C VAL A 58 7.84 15.47 -3.26
N LYS A 59 8.03 16.08 -4.44
CA LYS A 59 8.77 17.34 -4.54
C LYS A 59 7.87 18.42 -3.95
N GLN A 60 8.31 19.04 -2.86
CA GLN A 60 7.58 20.16 -2.27
C GLN A 60 7.75 21.41 -3.14
N THR A 61 6.68 22.18 -3.32
CA THR A 61 6.77 23.50 -3.95
C THR A 61 7.44 24.49 -2.99
N PRO A 62 8.01 25.61 -3.48
CA PRO A 62 8.57 26.64 -2.62
C PRO A 62 7.58 27.17 -1.57
N GLU A 63 6.31 27.28 -1.95
CA GLU A 63 5.21 27.72 -1.07
C GLU A 63 4.94 26.73 0.06
N GLU A 64 4.97 25.43 -0.23
CA GLU A 64 4.85 24.37 0.78
C GLU A 64 6.03 24.38 1.75
N ILE A 65 7.25 24.64 1.25
CA ILE A 65 8.45 24.77 2.08
C ILE A 65 8.31 25.98 3.02
N GLU A 66 7.84 27.12 2.52
CA GLU A 66 7.57 28.30 3.36
C GLU A 66 6.52 28.02 4.43
N ALA A 67 5.41 27.38 4.07
CA ALA A 67 4.33 27.06 4.99
C ALA A 67 4.81 26.14 6.12
N VAL A 68 5.57 25.09 5.79
CA VAL A 68 6.18 24.18 6.77
C VAL A 68 7.15 24.93 7.68
N THR A 69 7.98 25.81 7.12
CA THR A 69 8.99 26.57 7.86
C THR A 69 8.32 27.55 8.84
N ARG A 70 7.28 28.28 8.40
CA ARG A 70 6.48 29.17 9.26
C ARG A 70 5.82 28.40 10.39
N SER A 71 5.21 27.25 10.10
CA SER A 71 4.58 26.39 11.10
C SER A 71 5.60 25.86 12.13
N TRP A 72 6.80 25.50 11.68
CA TRP A 72 7.82 24.98 12.57
C TRP A 72 8.37 26.06 13.52
N LEU A 73 8.64 27.26 12.99
CA LEU A 73 9.14 28.40 13.77
C LEU A 73 8.10 28.87 14.79
N SER A 74 6.81 28.94 14.42
CA SER A 74 5.73 29.33 15.33
C SER A 74 5.50 28.31 16.46
N SER A 75 5.62 27.01 16.16
CA SER A 75 5.54 25.94 17.16
C SER A 75 6.67 26.00 18.20
N ARG A 76 7.87 26.42 17.79
CA ARG A 76 9.01 26.61 18.69
C ARG A 76 8.87 27.84 19.58
N ALA A 77 8.37 28.94 19.03
CA ALA A 77 8.14 30.18 19.78
C ALA A 77 7.07 30.00 20.88
N THR A 78 6.00 29.28 20.58
CA THR A 78 4.94 28.95 21.56
C THR A 78 5.42 28.01 22.65
N ARG A 79 6.29 27.04 22.33
CA ARG A 79 6.87 26.13 23.33
C ARG A 79 7.77 26.87 24.33
N LYS A 80 8.56 27.84 23.88
CA LYS A 80 9.44 28.66 24.74
C LYS A 80 8.65 29.54 25.72
N ARG A 81 7.47 30.02 25.32
CA ARG A 81 6.55 30.81 26.19
C ARG A 81 5.85 29.98 27.27
N LYS A 82 5.71 28.67 27.09
CA LYS A 82 5.07 27.78 28.09
C LYS A 82 6.04 27.28 29.17
N THR A 83 7.33 27.45 28.95
CA THR A 83 8.42 27.01 29.85
C THR A 83 9.10 28.16 30.58
N ALA A 84 8.60 29.38 30.43
CA ALA A 84 9.01 30.60 31.15
C ALA A 84 7.84 31.06 32.01
#